data_AF-A0A8T4SGW8-F1
#
_entry.id   AF-A0A8T4SGW8-F1
#
_cell.length_a   1.000
_cell.length_b   1.000
_cell.length_c   1.000
_cell.angle_alpha   90.00
_cell.angle_beta   90.00
_cell.angle_gamma   90.00
#
_symmetry.space_group_name_H-M   'P 1'
#
loop_
_entity.id
_entity.type
_entity.pdbx_description
1 polymer ?
#
loop_
_entity_poly.entity_id
_entity_poly.type
_entity_poly.pdbx_seq_one_letter_code
_entity_poly.pdbx_strand_id
1 'polypeptide(L)' 'MSQEQLVELRKRLVQLERRIRPLEWDSSRNQINEFRQKEYERLKEEHAHCLGELQTLEQKGDCG' A
#
# COMPACT_ATOMS: atom_id res chain seq x y z
N MET A 1 13.24 11.88 14.64
CA MET A 1 12.32 11.13 13.76
C MET A 1 13.02 9.86 13.36
N SER A 2 12.50 8.68 13.73
CA SER A 2 13.27 7.45 13.59
C SER A 2 13.16 6.89 12.18
N GLN A 3 14.31 6.75 11.53
CA GLN A 3 14.52 6.01 10.28
C GLN A 3 13.82 4.64 10.27
N GLU A 4 13.63 4.03 11.43
CA GLU A 4 12.89 2.78 11.65
C GLU A 4 11.43 2.85 11.17
N GLN A 5 10.73 3.97 11.40
CA GLN A 5 9.33 4.12 10.98
C GLN A 5 9.20 4.16 9.45
N LEU A 6 10.14 4.81 8.77
CA LEU A 6 10.20 4.84 7.30
C LEU A 6 10.51 3.44 6.74
N VAL A 7 11.45 2.72 7.35
CA VAL A 7 11.78 1.35 6.96
C VAL A 7 10.58 0.42 7.14
N GLU A 8 9.83 0.56 8.23
CA GLU A 8 8.65 -0.24 8.51
C GLU A 8 7.50 0.05 7.54
N LEU A 9 7.24 1.33 7.24
CA LEU A 9 6.26 1.72 6.22
C LEU A 9 6.61 1.19 4.83
N ARG A 10 7.88 1.28 4.42
CA ARG A 10 8.34 0.71 3.14
C ARG A 10 8.16 -0.80 3.09
N LYS A 11 8.48 -1.51 4.18
CA LYS A 11 8.24 -2.96 4.27
C LYS A 11 6.75 -3.28 4.15
N ARG A 12 5.90 -2.52 4.83
CA ARG A 12 4.43 -2.70 4.78
C ARG A 12 3.88 -2.44 3.39
N LEU A 13 4.34 -1.40 2.70
CA LEU A 13 3.98 -1.12 1.31
C LEU A 13 4.32 -2.30 0.39
N VAL A 14 5.53 -2.85 0.49
CA VAL A 14 5.93 -4.03 -0.31
C VAL A 14 5.04 -5.25 -0.02
N GLN A 15 4.65 -5.46 1.23
CA GLN A 15 3.73 -6.55 1.60
C GLN A 15 2.34 -6.33 1.03
N LEU A 16 1.83 -5.09 1.08
CA LEU A 16 0.55 -4.72 0.49
C LEU A 16 0.58 -4.92 -1.03
N GLU A 17 1.61 -4.44 -1.74
CA GLU A 17 1.76 -4.66 -3.18
C GLU A 17 1.73 -6.15 -3.57
N ARG A 18 2.41 -7.00 -2.79
CA ARG A 18 2.42 -8.45 -3.03
C ARG A 18 1.03 -9.08 -2.91
N ARG A 19 0.16 -8.53 -2.08
CA ARG A 19 -1.24 -8.99 -1.91
C ARG A 19 -2.17 -8.39 -2.96
N ILE A 20 -1.91 -7.14 -3.35
CA ILE A 20 -2.70 -6.40 -4.35
C ILE A 20 -2.49 -6.99 -5.74
N ARG A 21 -1.26 -7.28 -6.17
CA ARG A 21 -0.95 -7.69 -7.56
C ARG A 21 -1.75 -8.92 -8.05
N PRO A 22 -1.88 -10.02 -7.30
CA PRO A 22 -2.70 -11.14 -7.72
C PRO A 22 -4.18 -10.77 -7.88
N LEU A 23 -4.72 -9.97 -6.94
CA LEU A 23 -6.11 -9.51 -7.00
C LEU A 23 -6.34 -8.52 -8.14
N GLU A 24 -5.38 -7.65 -8.43
CA GLU A 24 -5.40 -6.73 -9.57
C GLU A 24 -5.41 -7.49 -10.89
N TRP A 25 -4.58 -8.54 -11.00
CA TRP A 25 -4.56 -9.41 -12.15
C TRP A 25 -5.91 -10.13 -12.35
N ASP A 26 -6.46 -10.70 -11.27
CA ASP A 26 -7.77 -11.35 -11.30
C ASP A 26 -8.89 -10.36 -11.68
N SER A 27 -8.86 -9.15 -11.13
CA SER A 27 -9.83 -8.08 -11.39
C SER A 27 -9.77 -7.60 -12.85
N SER A 28 -8.56 -7.38 -13.38
CA SER A 28 -8.31 -7.01 -14.79
C SER A 28 -8.90 -8.02 -15.79
N ARG A 29 -8.98 -9.29 -15.39
CA ARG A 29 -9.53 -10.39 -16.21
C ARG A 29 -10.99 -10.70 -15.90
N ASN A 30 -11.65 -9.91 -15.04
CA ASN A 30 -13.00 -10.16 -14.54
C ASN A 30 -13.17 -11.55 -13.88
N GLN A 31 -12.10 -12.05 -13.25
CA GLN A 31 -12.04 -13.36 -12.56
C GLN A 31 -12.10 -13.21 -11.03
N ILE A 32 -12.19 -11.98 -10.52
CA ILE A 32 -12.30 -11.69 -9.10
C ILE A 32 -13.75 -11.81 -8.63
N ASN A 33 -13.96 -12.42 -7.47
CA ASN A 33 -15.29 -12.47 -6.85
C ASN A 33 -15.55 -11.23 -5.97
N GLU A 34 -16.80 -10.97 -5.61
CA GLU A 34 -17.19 -9.77 -4.84
C GLU A 34 -16.42 -9.64 -3.52
N PHE A 35 -16.20 -10.74 -2.80
CA PHE A 35 -15.45 -10.74 -1.55
C PHE A 35 -14.00 -10.30 -1.75
N ARG A 36 -13.32 -10.88 -2.75
CA ARG A 36 -11.94 -10.55 -3.12
C ARG A 36 -11.84 -9.15 -3.71
N GLN A 37 -12.87 -8.67 -4.42
CA GLN A 37 -12.92 -7.30 -4.94
C GLN A 37 -12.96 -6.30 -3.79
N LYS A 38 -13.79 -6.54 -2.76
CA LYS A 38 -13.80 -5.73 -1.53
C LYS A 38 -12.45 -5.77 -0.80
N GLU A 39 -11.82 -6.95 -0.73
CA GLU A 39 -10.46 -7.05 -0.16
C GLU A 39 -9.43 -6.27 -0.99
N TYR A 40 -9.49 -6.35 -2.32
CA TYR A 40 -8.63 -5.61 -3.22
C TYR A 40 -8.76 -4.10 -3.04
N GLU A 41 -9.99 -3.59 -2.97
CA GLU A 41 -10.28 -2.17 -2.74
C GLU A 41 -9.75 -1.71 -1.38
N ARG A 42 -10.02 -2.48 -0.32
CA ARG A 42 -9.49 -2.21 1.03
C ARG A 42 -7.96 -2.19 1.06
N LEU A 43 -7.31 -3.15 0.39
CA LEU A 43 -5.84 -3.20 0.32
C LEU A 43 -5.28 -2.03 -0.47
N LYS A 44 -5.96 -1.59 -1.53
CA LYS A 44 -5.59 -0.39 -2.30
C LYS A 44 -5.68 0.88 -1.46
N GLU A 45 -6.76 1.03 -0.67
CA GLU A 45 -6.92 2.15 0.26
C GLU A 45 -5.82 2.15 1.33
N GLU A 46 -5.52 0.99 1.93
CA GLU A 46 -4.44 0.86 2.92
C GLU A 46 -3.07 1.21 2.30
N HIS A 47 -2.81 0.75 1.07
CA HIS A 47 -1.58 1.08 0.36
C HIS A 47 -1.48 2.59 0.07
N ALA A 48 -2.56 3.23 -0.36
CA ALA A 48 -2.60 4.67 -0.60
C ALA A 48 -2.37 5.46 0.69
N HIS A 49 -2.96 5.03 1.81
CA HIS A 49 -2.74 5.63 3.13
C HIS A 49 -1.28 5.52 3.56
N CYS A 50 -0.70 4.31 3.54
CA CYS A 50 0.70 4.11 3.90
C CYS A 50 1.67 4.88 3.00
N LEU A 51 1.34 5.04 1.71
CA LEU A 51 2.13 5.83 0.78
C LEU A 51 2.07 7.33 1.11
N GLY A 52 0.89 7.84 1.45
CA GLY A 52 0.72 9.23 1.90
C GLY A 52 1.45 9.52 3.21
N GLU A 53 1.41 8.59 4.16
CA GLU A 53 2.19 8.67 5.40
C GLU A 53 3.69 8.68 5.11
N LEU A 54 4.17 7.80 4.23
CA LEU A 54 5.56 7.76 3.80
C LEU A 54 6.00 9.10 3.20
N GLN A 55 5.25 9.63 2.23
CA GLN A 55 5.56 10.90 1.58
C GLN A 55 5.56 12.07 2.56
N THR A 56 4.62 12.08 3.51
CA THR A 56 4.56 13.12 4.55
C THR A 56 5.78 13.05 5.46
N LEU A 57 6.21 11.85 5.83
CA LEU A 57 7.40 11.64 6.67
C LEU A 57 8.69 11.99 5.93
N GLU A 58 8.77 11.68 4.65
CA GLU A 58 9.90 12.05 3.79
C GLU A 58 10.00 13.57 3.62
N GLN A 59 8.89 14.26 3.33
CA GLN A 59 8.88 15.72 3.21
C GLN A 59 9.21 16.43 4.54
N LYS A 60 8.76 15.90 5.68
CA LYS A 60 9.13 16.43 7.01
C LYS A 60 10.61 16.22 7.37
N GLY A 61 11.29 15.29 6.70
CA GLY A 61 12.74 15.09 6.84
C GLY A 61 13.59 16.01 5.99
N ASP A 62 13.00 16.61 4.94
CA ASP A 62 13.68 17.46 3.95
C ASP A 62 13.61 18.97 4.25
N CYS A 63 12.94 19.38 5.33
CA CYS A 63 13.05 20.74 5.88
C CYS A 63 14.37 20.89 6.67
N GLY A 64 15.48 20.86 5.94
CA GLY A 64 16.80 21.31 6.40
C GLY A 64 17.05 22.77 6.05
#